data_AF-A0A852PGT5-F1
#
_entry.id   AF-A0A852PGT5-F1
#
_cell.length_a   1.000
_cell.length_b   1.000
_cell.length_c   1.000
_cell.angle_alpha   90.00
_cell.angle_beta   90.00
_cell.angle_gamma   90.00
#
_symmetry.space_group_name_H-M   'P 1'
#
loop_
_entity.id
_entity.type
_entity.pdbx_description
1 polymer ?
#
loop_
_entity_poly.entity_id
_entity_poly.type
_entity_poly.pdbx_seq_one_letter_code
_entity_poly.pdbx_strand_id
1 'polypeptide(L)'
;AGLAPRHLHVLGMGGSALVLQPELAGRRIRAVLRARPAPFVDVSAGRRGPALCGAAEAEPIHGHLAALLGHLRDAEAASAEPVTSSEVVPGDWNLCTVAGVLLGYPAVYTFASAEGSQNCLALTPLRVFTAQASCPRIKDGLRVQIYSFSVPESLCAELAGALDAWCEELKEAFSAQSDFVDLCVSSEVVSLPAVAL
;
A
#
# COMPACT_ATOMS: atom_id res chain seq x y z
N ALA A 1 12.68 0.93 24.60
CA ALA A 1 12.24 -0.02 23.57
C ALA A 1 10.91 0.48 23.03
N GLY A 2 10.90 0.75 21.74
CA GLY A 2 9.98 1.62 21.03
C GLY A 2 10.75 1.97 19.78
N LEU A 3 10.16 1.69 18.60
CA LEU A 3 10.71 1.92 17.25
C LEU A 3 12.09 2.59 17.28
N ALA A 4 13.17 1.81 17.05
CA ALA A 4 14.55 2.28 17.01
C ALA A 4 14.64 3.65 16.30
N PRO A 5 15.61 4.54 16.61
CA PRO A 5 15.72 5.85 15.96
C PRO A 5 15.90 5.62 14.46
N ARG A 6 14.78 5.63 13.75
CA ARG A 6 14.68 5.35 12.33
C ARG A 6 14.28 6.66 11.71
N HIS A 7 15.08 7.08 10.73
CA HIS A 7 14.86 8.30 9.99
C HIS A 7 13.42 8.32 9.47
N LEU A 8 12.66 9.34 9.87
CA LEU A 8 11.33 9.59 9.34
C LEU A 8 11.44 10.56 8.18
N HIS A 9 10.57 10.39 7.20
CA HIS A 9 10.50 11.27 6.06
C HIS A 9 9.05 11.68 5.79
N VAL A 10 8.82 12.98 5.67
CA VAL A 10 7.54 13.56 5.28
C VAL A 10 7.59 13.82 3.77
N LEU A 11 6.87 12.98 3.02
CA LEU A 11 6.75 13.10 1.57
C LEU A 11 5.47 13.86 1.22
N GLY A 12 5.62 15.06 0.67
CA GLY A 12 4.55 15.80 0.02
C GLY A 12 4.28 15.25 -1.38
N MET A 13 3.02 14.97 -1.71
CA MET A 13 2.60 14.48 -3.02
C MET A 13 1.14 14.87 -3.31
N GLY A 14 0.92 15.70 -4.33
CA GLY A 14 -0.44 16.04 -4.80
C GLY A 14 -1.34 16.68 -3.73
N GLY A 15 -0.77 17.50 -2.84
CA GLY A 15 -1.49 18.12 -1.73
C GLY A 15 -1.70 17.21 -0.50
N SER A 16 -1.25 15.95 -0.56
CA SER A 16 -1.21 15.03 0.58
C SER A 16 0.20 14.95 1.17
N ALA A 17 0.29 14.56 2.46
CA ALA A 17 1.56 14.31 3.13
C ALA A 17 1.58 12.88 3.70
N LEU A 18 2.62 12.12 3.36
CA LEU A 18 2.84 10.76 3.86
C LEU A 18 4.04 10.76 4.81
N VAL A 19 3.86 10.20 6.00
CA VAL A 19 4.96 9.96 6.95
C VAL A 19 5.46 8.54 6.74
N LEU A 20 6.72 8.43 6.32
CA LEU A 20 7.31 7.17 5.87
C LEU A 20 8.64 6.93 6.60
N GLN A 21 9.03 5.65 6.68
CA GLN A 21 10.42 5.28 6.90
C GLN A 21 11.06 5.03 5.51
N PRO A 22 12.02 5.84 5.05
CA PRO A 22 12.60 5.74 3.70
C PRO A 22 13.10 4.34 3.33
N GLU A 23 13.85 3.70 4.23
CA GLU A 23 14.33 2.33 3.99
C GLU A 23 13.20 1.31 3.78
N LEU A 24 12.11 1.42 4.55
CA LEU A 24 10.96 0.53 4.43
C LEU A 24 10.19 0.82 3.14
N ALA A 25 9.92 2.10 2.86
CA ALA A 25 9.29 2.54 1.61
C ALA A 25 10.09 2.06 0.40
N GLY A 26 11.41 2.26 0.41
CA GLY A 26 12.31 1.81 -0.65
C GLY A 26 12.34 0.29 -0.79
N ARG A 27 12.27 -0.48 0.30
CA ARG A 27 12.13 -1.95 0.25
C ARG A 27 10.82 -2.37 -0.41
N ARG A 28 9.70 -1.76 -0.02
CA ARG A 28 8.37 -2.03 -0.60
C ARG A 28 8.34 -1.74 -2.10
N ILE A 29 8.84 -0.58 -2.51
CA ILE A 29 8.94 -0.22 -3.92
C ILE A 29 9.80 -1.23 -4.69
N ARG A 30 10.98 -1.59 -4.18
CA ARG A 30 11.85 -2.58 -4.81
C ARG A 30 11.20 -3.96 -4.91
N ALA A 31 10.42 -4.38 -3.91
CA ALA A 31 9.70 -5.64 -3.94
C ALA A 31 8.68 -5.65 -5.09
N VAL A 32 7.88 -4.59 -5.24
CA VAL A 32 6.91 -4.44 -6.32
C VAL A 32 7.57 -4.42 -7.70
N LEU A 33 8.66 -3.65 -7.88
CA LEU A 33 9.40 -3.61 -9.15
C LEU A 33 9.95 -4.99 -9.59
N ARG A 34 10.23 -5.87 -8.63
CA ARG A 34 10.72 -7.24 -8.87
C ARG A 34 9.61 -8.27 -9.01
N ALA A 35 8.41 -7.98 -8.54
CA ALA A 35 7.28 -8.92 -8.55
C ALA A 35 6.90 -9.30 -9.99
N ARG A 36 6.64 -10.59 -10.20
CA ARG A 36 6.19 -11.14 -11.48
C ARG A 36 5.09 -12.18 -11.20
N PRO A 37 3.82 -11.95 -11.61
CA PRO A 37 3.31 -10.69 -12.16
C PRO A 37 3.36 -9.54 -11.13
N ALA A 38 3.25 -8.30 -11.61
CA ALA A 38 3.12 -7.16 -10.71
C ALA A 38 1.74 -7.19 -10.02
N PRO A 39 1.63 -6.86 -8.73
CA PRO A 39 0.40 -6.98 -7.96
C PRO A 39 -0.56 -5.79 -8.20
N PHE A 40 -0.67 -5.35 -9.45
CA PHE A 40 -1.55 -4.24 -9.83
C PHE A 40 -2.88 -4.78 -10.35
N VAL A 41 -3.96 -4.21 -9.85
CA VAL A 41 -5.33 -4.52 -10.25
C VAL A 41 -5.89 -3.30 -10.97
N ASP A 42 -6.13 -3.43 -12.27
CA ASP A 42 -6.80 -2.39 -13.05
C ASP A 42 -8.29 -2.39 -12.74
N VAL A 43 -8.75 -1.25 -12.22
CA VAL A 43 -10.14 -1.00 -11.82
C VAL A 43 -10.77 0.15 -12.61
N SER A 44 -10.19 0.52 -13.76
CA SER A 44 -10.66 1.63 -14.60
C SER A 44 -12.14 1.50 -14.96
N ALA A 45 -12.86 2.63 -15.01
CA ALA A 45 -14.32 2.66 -15.14
C ALA A 45 -14.84 2.02 -16.44
N GLY A 46 -14.06 2.09 -17.52
CA GLY A 46 -14.41 1.48 -18.81
C GLY A 46 -14.37 -0.06 -18.84
N ARG A 47 -13.90 -0.72 -17.77
CA ARG A 47 -13.78 -2.19 -17.72
C ARG A 47 -15.10 -2.84 -17.31
N ARG A 48 -15.31 -4.07 -17.79
CA ARG A 48 -16.43 -4.93 -17.34
C ARG A 48 -16.27 -5.43 -15.90
N GLY A 49 -15.05 -5.40 -15.39
CA GLY A 49 -14.69 -5.86 -14.05
C GLY A 49 -13.19 -5.70 -13.82
N PRO A 50 -12.76 -5.82 -12.56
CA PRO A 50 -11.36 -5.66 -12.21
C PRO A 50 -10.51 -6.81 -12.76
N ALA A 51 -9.26 -6.50 -13.10
CA ALA A 51 -8.34 -7.50 -13.65
C ALA A 51 -6.90 -7.21 -13.22
N LEU A 52 -6.06 -8.24 -13.18
CA LEU A 52 -4.62 -8.04 -13.00
C LEU A 52 -4.02 -7.35 -14.22
N CYS A 53 -3.14 -6.39 -13.99
CA CYS A 53 -2.42 -5.71 -15.05
C CYS A 53 -1.44 -6.66 -15.75
N GLY A 54 -1.39 -6.60 -17.08
CA GLY A 54 -0.32 -7.16 -17.87
C GLY A 54 0.98 -6.35 -17.76
N ALA A 55 2.06 -6.87 -18.34
CA ALA A 55 3.38 -6.22 -18.30
C ALA A 55 3.36 -4.80 -18.91
N ALA A 56 2.66 -4.62 -20.03
CA ALA A 56 2.54 -3.32 -20.70
C ALA A 56 1.76 -2.29 -19.86
N GLU A 57 0.71 -2.73 -19.15
CA GLU A 57 -0.10 -1.87 -18.27
C GLU A 57 0.66 -1.51 -16.99
N ALA A 58 1.51 -2.42 -16.49
CA ALA A 58 2.33 -2.20 -15.30
C ALA A 58 3.56 -1.32 -15.54
N GLU A 59 4.07 -1.26 -16.76
CA GLU A 59 5.30 -0.52 -17.11
C GLU A 59 5.29 0.97 -16.73
N PRO A 60 4.25 1.78 -17.04
CA PRO A 60 4.23 3.18 -16.60
C PRO A 60 4.24 3.30 -15.07
N ILE A 61 3.55 2.40 -14.37
CA ILE A 61 3.53 2.36 -12.90
C ILE A 61 4.93 2.07 -12.35
N HIS A 62 5.64 1.11 -12.96
CA HIS A 62 7.04 0.84 -12.62
C HIS A 62 7.95 2.05 -12.83
N GLY A 63 7.76 2.81 -13.92
CA GLY A 63 8.48 4.06 -14.17
C GLY A 63 8.28 5.08 -13.04
N HIS A 64 7.03 5.28 -12.62
CA HIS A 64 6.70 6.19 -11.51
C HIS A 64 7.31 5.73 -10.18
N LEU A 65 7.20 4.44 -9.88
CA LEU A 65 7.79 3.85 -8.67
C LEU A 65 9.32 3.92 -8.68
N ALA A 66 9.97 3.74 -9.82
CA ALA A 66 11.42 3.87 -9.96
C ALA A 66 11.87 5.33 -9.75
N ALA A 67 11.13 6.30 -10.28
CA ALA A 67 11.39 7.72 -10.03
C ALA A 67 11.24 8.06 -8.54
N LEU A 68 10.17 7.59 -7.90
CA LEU A 68 9.97 7.75 -6.44
C LEU A 68 11.09 7.11 -5.63
N LEU A 69 11.56 5.93 -6.02
CA LEU A 69 12.67 5.26 -5.34
C LEU A 69 13.96 6.08 -5.43
N GLY A 70 14.24 6.66 -6.61
CA GLY A 70 15.38 7.58 -6.79
C GLY A 70 15.26 8.80 -5.88
N HIS A 71 14.09 9.42 -5.84
CA HIS A 71 13.80 10.56 -4.98
C HIS A 71 14.00 10.25 -3.49
N LEU A 72 13.46 9.13 -2.99
CA LEU A 72 13.62 8.74 -1.58
C LEU A 72 15.07 8.47 -1.22
N ARG A 73 15.85 7.88 -2.13
CA ARG A 73 17.29 7.64 -1.92
C ARG A 73 18.05 8.96 -1.84
N ASP A 74 17.75 9.91 -2.73
CA ASP A 74 18.44 11.19 -2.77
C ASP A 74 18.08 12.04 -1.54
N ALA A 75 16.83 11.98 -1.07
CA ALA A 75 16.40 12.61 0.17
C ALA A 75 17.08 12.01 1.42
N GLU A 76 17.25 10.68 1.46
CA GLU A 76 17.97 10.00 2.55
C GLU A 76 19.47 10.34 2.56
N ALA A 77 20.09 10.51 1.38
CA ALA A 77 21.49 10.89 1.27
C ALA A 77 21.77 12.37 1.60
N ALA A 78 20.78 13.24 1.43
CA ALA A 78 20.95 14.69 1.56
C ALA A 78 21.00 15.19 3.01
N SER A 79 20.52 14.42 3.99
CA SER A 79 20.42 14.88 5.38
C SER A 79 20.60 13.74 6.39
N ALA A 80 21.38 14.00 7.43
CA ALA A 80 21.51 13.14 8.60
C ALA A 80 20.50 13.50 9.71
N GLU A 81 19.54 14.37 9.43
CA GLU A 81 18.50 14.75 10.38
C GLU A 81 17.53 13.58 10.64
N PRO A 82 17.08 13.40 11.89
CA PRO A 82 16.18 12.30 12.24
C PRO A 82 14.82 12.37 11.55
N VAL A 83 14.42 13.56 11.10
CA VAL A 83 13.21 13.81 10.33
C VAL A 83 13.58 14.68 9.14
N THR A 84 13.22 14.23 7.93
CA THR A 84 13.44 14.97 6.68
C THR A 84 12.11 15.21 5.98
N SER A 85 12.07 16.16 5.05
CA SER A 85 10.88 16.43 4.24
C SER A 85 11.25 16.73 2.81
N SER A 86 10.43 16.28 1.87
CA SER A 86 10.57 16.59 0.46
C SER A 86 9.21 16.56 -0.23
N GLU A 87 9.16 17.05 -1.46
CA GLU A 87 7.95 17.04 -2.28
C GLU A 87 8.26 16.43 -3.64
N VAL A 88 7.32 15.62 -4.14
CA VAL A 88 7.34 15.11 -5.51
C VAL A 88 6.17 15.72 -6.27
N VAL A 89 6.43 16.21 -7.48
CA VAL A 89 5.39 16.65 -8.41
C VAL A 89 4.86 15.40 -9.13
N PRO A 90 3.62 14.96 -8.86
CA PRO A 90 3.17 13.64 -9.28
C PRO A 90 2.80 13.54 -10.76
N GLY A 91 2.73 14.62 -11.54
CA GLY A 91 2.42 14.54 -12.97
C GLY A 91 1.14 13.73 -13.25
N ASP A 92 1.28 12.62 -13.97
CA ASP A 92 0.24 11.65 -14.34
C ASP A 92 0.16 10.42 -13.40
N TRP A 93 0.83 10.45 -12.25
CA TRP A 93 0.84 9.34 -11.30
C TRP A 93 -0.56 9.07 -10.74
N ASN A 94 -0.91 7.79 -10.66
CA ASN A 94 -2.04 7.38 -9.84
C ASN A 94 -1.61 7.36 -8.35
N LEU A 95 -2.04 8.38 -7.60
CA LEU A 95 -1.66 8.55 -6.20
C LEU A 95 -2.15 7.41 -5.30
N CYS A 96 -3.32 6.83 -5.61
CA CYS A 96 -3.86 5.68 -4.89
C CYS A 96 -2.95 4.46 -5.09
N THR A 97 -2.47 4.25 -6.32
CA THR A 97 -1.48 3.20 -6.62
C THR A 97 -0.20 3.41 -5.81
N VAL A 98 0.36 4.62 -5.85
CA VAL A 98 1.61 4.92 -5.13
C VAL A 98 1.44 4.76 -3.63
N ALA A 99 0.35 5.26 -3.05
CA ALA A 99 0.05 5.12 -1.63
C ALA A 99 -0.10 3.65 -1.22
N GLY A 100 -0.83 2.83 -2.00
CA GLY A 100 -0.98 1.40 -1.73
C GLY A 100 0.35 0.64 -1.68
N VAL A 101 1.26 0.95 -2.61
CA VAL A 101 2.63 0.39 -2.60
C VAL A 101 3.41 0.84 -1.38
N LEU A 102 3.37 2.13 -1.04
CA LEU A 102 4.07 2.68 0.12
C LEU A 102 3.54 2.12 1.44
N LEU A 103 2.23 1.87 1.55
CA LEU A 103 1.59 1.22 2.70
C LEU A 103 1.94 -0.27 2.79
N GLY A 104 2.38 -0.88 1.68
CA GLY A 104 2.76 -2.29 1.61
C GLY A 104 1.54 -3.21 1.45
N TYR A 105 0.53 -2.78 0.71
CA TYR A 105 -0.59 -3.65 0.37
C TYR A 105 -0.15 -4.76 -0.60
N PRO A 106 -0.65 -6.00 -0.43
CA PRO A 106 -0.26 -7.15 -1.27
C PRO A 106 -0.82 -7.08 -2.69
N ALA A 107 -1.86 -6.27 -2.90
CA ALA A 107 -2.41 -5.94 -4.20
C ALA A 107 -2.86 -4.48 -4.18
N VAL A 108 -2.63 -3.78 -5.28
CA VAL A 108 -2.80 -2.33 -5.35
C VAL A 108 -3.65 -1.98 -6.57
N TYR A 109 -4.68 -1.17 -6.35
CA TYR A 109 -5.54 -0.72 -7.42
C TYR A 109 -4.87 0.35 -8.26
N THR A 110 -5.13 0.30 -9.56
CA THR A 110 -4.70 1.30 -10.52
C THR A 110 -5.85 1.61 -11.48
N PHE A 111 -5.90 2.86 -11.93
CA PHE A 111 -6.92 3.37 -12.83
C PHE A 111 -6.40 4.62 -13.55
N ALA A 112 -7.02 4.96 -14.68
CA ALA A 112 -6.67 6.19 -15.40
C ALA A 112 -7.05 7.44 -14.60
N SER A 113 -6.06 8.23 -14.19
CA SER A 113 -6.25 9.47 -13.41
C SER A 113 -7.16 10.50 -14.11
N ALA A 114 -7.26 10.44 -15.44
CA ALA A 114 -8.08 11.33 -16.25
C ALA A 114 -9.60 11.12 -16.08
N GLU A 115 -10.05 9.96 -15.58
CA GLU A 115 -11.48 9.62 -15.45
C GLU A 115 -12.09 10.02 -14.08
N GLY A 116 -11.32 10.72 -13.24
CA GLY A 116 -11.75 11.08 -11.88
C GLY A 116 -11.78 9.87 -10.94
N SER A 117 -12.64 9.89 -9.92
CA SER A 117 -12.76 8.82 -8.92
C SER A 117 -13.64 7.65 -9.36
N GLN A 118 -14.01 7.57 -10.65
CA GLN A 118 -14.85 6.49 -11.18
C GLN A 118 -14.03 5.21 -11.33
N ASN A 119 -14.66 4.07 -11.03
CA ASN A 119 -14.05 2.75 -11.13
C ASN A 119 -15.11 1.67 -11.40
N CYS A 120 -14.66 0.49 -11.80
CA CYS A 120 -15.54 -0.65 -12.12
C CYS A 120 -15.93 -1.49 -10.89
N LEU A 121 -15.73 -1.00 -9.65
CA LEU A 121 -15.93 -1.81 -8.44
C LEU A 121 -17.37 -1.77 -7.89
N ALA A 122 -18.24 -0.94 -8.47
CA ALA A 122 -19.64 -0.89 -8.07
C ALA A 122 -20.28 -2.28 -8.16
N LEU A 123 -20.89 -2.72 -7.05
CA LEU A 123 -21.51 -4.05 -6.87
C LEU A 123 -20.57 -5.24 -7.16
N THR A 124 -19.27 -5.01 -7.23
CA THR A 124 -18.28 -6.07 -7.33
C THR A 124 -18.04 -6.65 -5.92
N PRO A 125 -18.06 -7.98 -5.74
CA PRO A 125 -17.66 -8.57 -4.47
C PRO A 125 -16.18 -8.29 -4.17
N LEU A 126 -15.93 -7.67 -3.03
CA LEU A 126 -14.60 -7.33 -2.54
C LEU A 126 -14.31 -8.09 -1.27
N ARG A 127 -13.17 -8.78 -1.21
CA ARG A 127 -12.64 -9.31 0.03
C ARG A 127 -11.88 -8.22 0.75
N VAL A 128 -12.43 -7.76 1.87
CA VAL A 128 -11.80 -6.79 2.75
C VAL A 128 -10.94 -7.56 3.74
N PHE A 129 -9.65 -7.21 3.82
CA PHE A 129 -8.72 -7.71 4.80
C PHE A 129 -8.51 -6.64 5.87
N THR A 130 -8.62 -7.05 7.13
CA THR A 130 -8.40 -6.18 8.28
C THR A 130 -7.33 -6.80 9.16
N ALA A 131 -6.28 -6.04 9.48
CA ALA A 131 -5.32 -6.42 10.51
C ALA A 131 -5.48 -5.48 11.70
N GLN A 132 -5.71 -6.05 12.87
CA GLN A 132 -5.87 -5.33 14.13
C GLN A 132 -4.86 -5.82 15.15
N ALA A 133 -4.41 -4.94 16.03
CA ALA A 133 -3.54 -5.29 17.15
C ALA A 133 -3.87 -4.43 18.36
N SER A 134 -3.55 -4.95 19.54
CA SER A 134 -3.69 -4.22 20.81
C SER A 134 -2.40 -3.46 21.11
N CYS A 135 -2.50 -2.22 21.59
CA CYS A 135 -1.35 -1.47 22.10
C CYS A 135 -1.41 -1.41 23.63
N PRO A 136 -0.63 -2.24 24.36
CA PRO A 136 -0.71 -2.34 25.82
C PRO A 136 -0.29 -1.04 26.54
N ARG A 137 0.44 -0.17 25.84
CA ARG A 137 0.97 1.09 26.38
C ARG A 137 -0.07 2.20 26.40
N ILE A 138 -1.19 2.02 25.70
CA ILE A 138 -2.31 2.96 25.67
C ILE A 138 -3.38 2.43 26.64
N LYS A 139 -4.05 3.37 27.34
CA LYS A 139 -5.08 3.07 28.34
C LYS A 139 -6.09 2.05 27.78
N ASP A 140 -6.45 1.08 28.62
CA ASP A 140 -7.41 0.00 28.33
C ASP A 140 -6.96 -0.97 27.22
N GLY A 141 -5.67 -0.98 26.84
CA GLY A 141 -5.14 -1.90 25.83
C GLY A 141 -5.77 -1.66 24.46
N LEU A 142 -5.80 -0.39 24.02
CA LEU A 142 -6.47 0.05 22.80
C LEU A 142 -6.22 -0.91 21.62
N ARG A 143 -7.30 -1.50 21.11
CA ARG A 143 -7.27 -2.27 19.87
C ARG A 143 -7.37 -1.30 18.68
N VAL A 144 -6.33 -1.28 17.86
CA VAL A 144 -6.24 -0.44 16.68
C VAL A 144 -6.28 -1.27 15.41
N GLN A 145 -6.89 -0.72 14.36
CA GLN A 145 -6.79 -1.24 13.01
C GLN A 145 -5.50 -0.71 12.37
N ILE A 146 -4.56 -1.62 12.09
CA ILE A 146 -3.27 -1.31 11.51
C ILE A 146 -3.38 -1.30 9.97
N TYR A 147 -4.10 -2.27 9.42
CA TYR A 147 -4.34 -2.40 7.99
C TYR A 147 -5.81 -2.58 7.69
N SER A 148 -6.26 -1.96 6.60
CA SER A 148 -7.53 -2.25 5.95
C SER A 148 -7.37 -2.01 4.46
N PHE A 149 -7.50 -3.07 3.68
CA PHE A 149 -7.48 -3.00 2.22
C PHE A 149 -8.48 -4.00 1.66
N SER A 150 -8.81 -3.87 0.39
CA SER A 150 -9.68 -4.83 -0.28
C SER A 150 -9.07 -5.33 -1.57
N VAL A 151 -9.45 -6.53 -1.98
CA VAL A 151 -9.15 -7.11 -3.30
C VAL A 151 -10.45 -7.61 -3.92
N PRO A 152 -10.60 -7.57 -5.25
CA PRO A 152 -11.72 -8.23 -5.90
C PRO A 152 -11.73 -9.71 -5.54
N GLU A 153 -12.87 -10.21 -5.07
CA GLU A 153 -13.04 -11.62 -4.69
C GLU A 153 -12.67 -12.56 -5.85
N SER A 154 -12.98 -12.14 -7.08
CA SER A 154 -12.65 -12.87 -8.31
C SER A 154 -11.16 -13.02 -8.59
N LEU A 155 -10.29 -12.24 -7.92
CA LEU A 155 -8.83 -12.28 -8.09
C LEU A 155 -8.11 -12.85 -6.85
N CYS A 156 -8.85 -13.30 -5.83
CA CYS A 156 -8.25 -13.80 -4.60
C CYS A 156 -7.36 -15.03 -4.83
N ALA A 157 -7.74 -15.92 -5.74
CA ALA A 157 -6.97 -17.13 -6.02
C ALA A 157 -5.63 -16.79 -6.70
N GLU A 158 -5.65 -15.87 -7.66
CA GLU A 158 -4.48 -15.37 -8.38
C GLU A 158 -3.54 -14.58 -7.47
N LEU A 159 -4.10 -13.89 -6.48
CA LEU A 159 -3.35 -13.09 -5.50
C LEU A 159 -2.97 -13.86 -4.23
N ALA A 160 -3.34 -15.15 -4.10
CA ALA A 160 -3.17 -15.91 -2.86
C ALA A 160 -1.72 -15.90 -2.36
N GLY A 161 -0.74 -16.11 -3.24
CA GLY A 161 0.68 -16.08 -2.85
C GLY A 161 1.14 -14.73 -2.32
N ALA A 162 0.64 -13.61 -2.86
CA ALA A 162 0.96 -12.27 -2.37
C ALA A 162 0.27 -11.97 -1.03
N LEU A 163 -0.99 -12.42 -0.87
CA LEU A 163 -1.77 -12.29 0.35
C LEU A 163 -1.15 -13.10 1.51
N ASP A 164 -0.74 -14.33 1.23
CA ASP A 164 -0.10 -15.22 2.20
C ASP A 164 1.27 -14.66 2.61
N ALA A 165 2.10 -14.24 1.65
CA ALA A 165 3.40 -13.61 1.93
C ALA A 165 3.24 -12.36 2.80
N TRP A 166 2.29 -11.48 2.46
CA TRP A 166 1.99 -10.30 3.27
C TRP A 166 1.55 -10.65 4.70
N CYS A 167 0.72 -11.68 4.86
CA CYS A 167 0.26 -12.13 6.17
C CYS A 167 1.42 -12.65 7.03
N GLU A 168 2.32 -13.46 6.46
CA GLU A 168 3.49 -13.98 7.15
C GLU A 168 4.51 -12.88 7.48
N GLU A 169 4.80 -11.97 6.54
CA GLU A 169 5.66 -10.81 6.79
C GLU A 169 5.10 -9.91 7.91
N LEU A 170 3.77 -9.72 7.95
CA LEU A 170 3.11 -8.95 8.99
C LEU A 170 3.23 -9.62 10.35
N LYS A 171 3.01 -10.94 10.44
CA LYS A 171 3.19 -11.71 11.68
C LYS A 171 4.63 -11.66 12.17
N GLU A 172 5.60 -11.82 11.27
CA GLU A 172 7.03 -11.73 11.59
C GLU A 172 7.36 -10.34 12.14
N ALA A 173 6.94 -9.27 11.44
CA ALA A 173 7.18 -7.90 11.87
C ALA A 173 6.56 -7.59 13.24
N PHE A 174 5.36 -8.11 13.53
CA PHE A 174 4.72 -7.95 14.84
C PHE A 174 5.39 -8.78 15.93
N SER A 175 5.91 -9.97 15.60
CA SER A 175 6.66 -10.80 16.56
C SER A 175 8.01 -10.19 16.98
N ALA A 176 8.58 -9.33 16.12
CA ALA A 176 9.87 -8.66 16.36
C ALA A 176 9.78 -7.40 17.25
N GLN A 177 8.58 -7.04 17.72
CA GLN A 177 8.34 -5.84 18.54
C GLN A 177 7.34 -6.14 19.68
N SER A 178 7.25 -5.27 20.69
CA SER A 178 6.33 -5.41 21.82
C SER A 178 5.40 -4.21 22.07
N ASP A 179 5.42 -3.22 21.17
CA ASP A 179 4.53 -2.05 21.21
C ASP A 179 3.09 -2.41 20.79
N PHE A 180 2.93 -3.37 19.87
CA PHE A 180 1.64 -3.93 19.46
C PHE A 180 1.63 -5.46 19.58
N VAL A 181 0.60 -5.99 20.22
CA VAL A 181 0.43 -7.43 20.51
C VAL A 181 -0.94 -7.92 20.02
N ASP A 182 -1.21 -9.22 20.13
CA ASP A 182 -2.48 -9.84 19.77
C ASP A 182 -2.93 -9.51 18.33
N LEU A 183 -1.98 -9.57 17.39
CA LEU A 183 -2.25 -9.38 15.97
C LEU A 183 -3.33 -10.36 15.52
N CYS A 184 -4.42 -9.82 14.97
CA CYS A 184 -5.52 -10.56 14.39
C CYS A 184 -5.68 -10.09 12.94
N VAL A 185 -5.62 -11.04 12.00
CA VAL A 185 -5.93 -10.80 10.59
C VAL A 185 -7.24 -11.49 10.29
N SER A 186 -8.24 -10.74 9.85
CA SER A 186 -9.55 -11.24 9.44
C SER A 186 -9.87 -10.80 8.02
N SER A 187 -10.82 -11.49 7.39
CA SER A 187 -11.35 -11.04 6.10
C SER A 187 -12.85 -11.30 6.00
N GLU A 188 -13.54 -10.46 5.25
CA GLU A 188 -14.96 -10.59 4.92
C GLU A 188 -15.21 -10.19 3.47
N VAL A 189 -16.31 -10.68 2.88
CA VAL A 189 -16.70 -10.31 1.51
C VAL A 189 -17.86 -9.33 1.57
N VAL A 190 -17.70 -8.18 0.93
CA VAL A 190 -18.70 -7.11 0.86
C VAL A 190 -18.99 -6.73 -0.59
N SER A 191 -20.19 -6.21 -0.84
CA SER A 191 -20.55 -5.60 -2.12
C SER A 191 -21.17 -4.24 -1.85
N LEU A 192 -20.53 -3.19 -2.36
CA LEU A 192 -20.94 -1.81 -2.13
C LEU A 192 -21.49 -1.20 -3.41
N PRO A 193 -22.51 -0.31 -3.33
CA PRO A 193 -23.07 0.34 -4.51
C PRO A 193 -22.08 1.28 -5.20
N ALA A 194 -21.10 1.79 -4.44
CA ALA A 194 -20.00 2.60 -4.94
C ALA A 194 -18.77 2.40 -4.04
N VAL A 195 -17.58 2.53 -4.63
CA VAL A 195 -16.29 2.45 -3.93
C VAL A 195 -15.50 3.71 -4.27
N ALA A 196 -15.07 4.44 -3.27
CA ALA A 196 -14.20 5.59 -3.43
C ALA A 196 -12.74 5.14 -3.25
N LEU A 197 -11.85 5.66 -4.11
CA LEU A 197 -10.42 5.38 -4.11
C LEU A 197 -9.64 6.68 -3.98
#